data_AF-A0A1I1VGI2-F1
#
_entry.id   AF-A0A1I1VGI2-F1
#
_cell.length_a   1.000
_cell.length_b   1.000
_cell.length_c   1.000
_cell.angle_alpha   90.00
_cell.angle_beta   90.00
_cell.angle_gamma   90.00
#
_symmetry.space_group_name_H-M   'P 1'
#
loop_
_entity.id
_entity.type
_entity.pdbx_description
1 polymer ?
#
loop_
_entity_poly.entity_id
_entity_poly.type
_entity_poly.pdbx_seq_one_letter_code
_entity_poly.pdbx_strand_id
1 'polypeptide(L)'
;MTINMIVVCSNSFFPLWQKGFFTIRGDKVKKKTVLLDDAAMGRAITRIAHEIVEKNKGGEDLVLIGIKTRGIPLTKRLQEKISQIEGISIPTGELDITLYRDDLEKVTTDEDPEIKGSSINVDLKKKKVVLIDDVLYTGRTVRAAMDAVMDIGRPSQIQLGVLVDRGHRELPIRADYVGKNIPTSEEEIVVVHLQESDDEEEVSLYEK
;
A
#
# COMPACT_ATOMS: atom_id res chain seq x y z
N MET A 1 -46.55 10.71 20.74
CA MET A 1 -45.61 9.58 20.51
C MET A 1 -45.83 9.12 19.08
N THR A 2 -45.14 9.78 18.15
CA THR A 2 -45.16 9.45 16.72
C THR A 2 -43.80 9.81 16.17
N ILE A 3 -43.17 8.81 15.56
CA ILE A 3 -41.87 8.84 14.92
C ILE A 3 -41.94 9.79 13.72
N ASN A 4 -40.97 10.69 13.57
CA ASN A 4 -40.72 11.37 12.30
C ASN A 4 -39.26 11.21 11.90
N MET A 5 -39.11 10.39 10.86
CA MET A 5 -37.95 10.18 10.01
C MET A 5 -37.69 11.47 9.24
N ILE A 6 -36.50 12.06 9.39
CA ILE A 6 -36.01 13.11 8.49
C ILE A 6 -34.66 12.65 7.94
N VAL A 7 -34.69 12.32 6.66
CA VAL A 7 -33.55 12.29 5.76
C VAL A 7 -33.07 13.73 5.57
N VAL A 8 -31.79 14.02 5.86
CA VAL A 8 -31.09 15.17 5.27
C VAL A 8 -29.74 14.69 4.73
N CYS A 9 -29.70 14.43 3.43
CA CYS A 9 -28.50 14.70 2.64
C CYS A 9 -28.39 16.22 2.53
N SER A 10 -27.28 16.81 2.99
CA SER A 10 -26.81 18.07 2.39
C SER A 10 -25.31 18.25 2.61
N ASN A 11 -24.60 18.24 1.49
CA ASN A 11 -23.25 18.75 1.28
C ASN A 11 -22.94 20.00 2.11
N SER A 12 -21.83 19.96 2.85
CA SER A 12 -20.93 21.11 3.07
C SER A 12 -19.75 20.71 3.96
N PHE A 13 -18.85 19.88 3.45
CA PHE A 13 -17.49 19.77 4.01
C PHE A 13 -16.54 20.50 3.05
N PHE A 14 -16.44 21.82 3.26
CA PHE A 14 -15.44 22.68 2.63
C PHE A 14 -14.07 22.24 3.17
N PRO A 15 -13.10 21.83 2.33
CA PRO A 15 -11.92 21.19 2.87
C PRO A 15 -10.85 22.27 3.07
N LEU A 16 -10.23 22.25 4.25
CA LEU A 16 -9.23 23.20 4.73
C LEU A 16 -7.86 22.96 4.05
N TRP A 17 -7.78 23.04 2.72
CA TRP A 17 -6.59 22.65 1.94
C TRP A 17 -5.50 23.74 1.81
N GLN A 18 -5.73 24.95 2.34
CA GLN A 18 -4.87 26.10 2.05
C GLN A 18 -3.81 26.48 3.11
N LYS A 19 -3.58 25.68 4.17
CA LYS A 19 -2.74 26.12 5.32
C LYS A 19 -1.59 25.20 5.77
N GLY A 20 -1.10 24.28 4.95
CA GLY A 20 0.18 23.58 5.20
C GLY A 20 0.26 22.73 6.49
N PHE A 21 -0.88 22.49 7.15
CA PHE A 21 -1.05 21.63 8.30
C PHE A 21 -2.12 20.61 7.98
N PHE A 22 -1.77 19.33 8.12
CA PHE A 22 -2.70 18.21 7.98
C PHE A 22 -2.92 17.60 9.37
N THR A 23 -4.07 16.96 9.60
CA THR A 23 -4.28 16.18 10.82
C THR A 23 -4.15 14.71 10.49
N ILE A 24 -3.01 14.09 10.81
CA ILE A 24 -2.85 12.63 10.72
C ILE A 24 -2.97 12.12 12.15
N ARG A 25 -3.93 11.23 12.40
CA ARG A 25 -4.12 10.60 13.70
C ARG A 25 -4.49 11.53 14.87
N GLY A 26 -5.15 12.67 14.60
CA GLY A 26 -5.50 13.67 15.62
C GLY A 26 -4.37 14.64 15.97
N ASP A 27 -3.14 14.35 15.52
CA ASP A 27 -1.98 15.22 15.69
C ASP A 27 -1.87 16.21 14.52
N LYS A 28 -1.52 17.47 14.83
CA LYS A 28 -1.17 18.46 13.80
C LYS A 28 0.19 18.13 13.23
N VAL A 29 0.23 17.62 12.01
CA VAL A 29 1.49 17.36 11.31
C VAL A 29 1.79 18.45 10.30
N LYS A 30 3.07 18.73 10.11
CA LYS A 30 3.57 19.70 9.13
C LYS A 30 4.29 18.97 7.99
N LYS A 31 3.94 19.33 6.75
CA LYS A 31 4.67 18.84 5.56
C LYS A 31 6.10 19.39 5.59
N LYS A 32 7.08 18.50 5.64
CA LYS A 32 8.51 18.81 5.70
C LYS A 32 9.10 18.95 4.31
N THR A 33 8.88 17.94 3.46
CA THR A 33 9.37 17.93 2.07
C THR A 33 8.62 16.94 1.20
N VAL A 34 8.67 17.15 -0.12
CA VAL A 34 8.24 16.16 -1.12
C VAL A 34 9.42 15.24 -1.41
N LEU A 35 9.19 13.94 -1.25
CA LEU A 35 10.18 12.88 -1.42
C LEU A 35 10.18 12.31 -2.84
N LEU A 36 9.01 12.18 -3.45
CA LEU A 36 8.80 11.77 -4.83
C LEU A 36 7.68 12.64 -5.41
N ASP A 37 7.93 13.27 -6.55
CA ASP A 37 6.89 13.86 -7.40
C ASP A 37 6.31 12.81 -8.35
N ASP A 38 5.24 13.15 -9.08
CA ASP A 38 4.61 12.30 -10.10
C ASP A 38 5.64 11.65 -11.05
N ALA A 39 6.53 12.44 -11.64
CA ALA A 39 7.55 11.94 -12.55
C ALA A 39 8.50 10.92 -11.88
N ALA A 40 8.88 11.15 -10.62
CA ALA A 40 9.72 10.24 -9.86
C ALA A 40 8.95 8.97 -9.45
N MET A 41 7.67 9.07 -9.11
CA MET A 41 6.80 7.91 -8.84
C MET A 41 6.66 7.04 -10.08
N GLY A 42 6.37 7.64 -11.24
CA GLY A 42 6.29 6.92 -12.51
C GLY A 42 7.59 6.20 -12.89
N ARG A 43 8.75 6.83 -12.66
CA ARG A 43 10.07 6.17 -12.84
C ARG A 43 10.28 5.03 -11.85
N ALA A 44 9.89 5.20 -10.58
CA ALA A 44 10.05 4.18 -9.55
C ALA A 44 9.19 2.94 -9.86
N ILE A 45 7.92 3.13 -10.21
CA ILE A 45 7.00 2.05 -10.59
C ILE A 45 7.51 1.31 -11.83
N THR A 46 7.99 2.04 -12.84
CA THR A 46 8.57 1.44 -14.06
C THR A 46 9.79 0.57 -13.73
N ARG A 47 10.68 1.05 -12.84
CA ARG A 47 11.84 0.27 -12.41
C ARG A 47 11.42 -0.99 -11.64
N ILE A 48 10.47 -0.88 -10.71
CA ILE A 48 9.94 -2.05 -9.97
C ILE A 48 9.38 -3.09 -10.96
N ALA A 49 8.63 -2.67 -11.99
CA ALA A 49 8.10 -3.57 -13.00
C ALA A 49 9.20 -4.35 -13.75
N HIS A 50 10.27 -3.67 -14.17
CA HIS A 50 11.44 -4.32 -14.78
C HIS A 50 12.11 -5.31 -13.82
N GLU A 51 12.36 -4.90 -12.57
CA GLU A 51 13.00 -5.77 -11.56
C GLU A 51 12.16 -7.03 -11.29
N ILE A 52 10.84 -6.90 -11.19
CA ILE A 52 9.91 -8.03 -11.02
C ILE A 52 10.08 -9.01 -12.18
N VAL A 53 10.01 -8.52 -13.43
CA VAL A 53 10.12 -9.37 -14.63
C VAL A 53 11.47 -10.07 -14.70
N GLU A 54 12.57 -9.32 -14.52
CA GLU A 54 13.92 -9.85 -14.60
C GLU A 54 14.18 -10.93 -13.54
N LYS A 55 13.82 -10.65 -12.28
CA LYS A 55 14.04 -11.58 -11.16
C LYS A 55 13.20 -12.86 -11.30
N ASN A 56 12.00 -12.75 -11.88
CA ASN A 56 11.09 -13.87 -12.08
C ASN A 56 11.27 -14.59 -13.42
N LYS A 57 12.19 -14.11 -14.28
CA LYS A 57 12.48 -14.63 -15.64
C LYS A 57 11.24 -14.58 -16.54
N GLY A 58 10.53 -13.45 -16.53
CA GLY A 58 9.25 -13.26 -17.21
C GLY A 58 8.06 -13.29 -16.25
N GLY A 59 6.85 -13.09 -16.77
CA GLY A 59 5.61 -13.10 -15.97
C GLY A 59 4.90 -14.45 -15.87
N GLU A 60 5.51 -15.55 -16.34
CA GLU A 60 4.95 -16.89 -16.15
C GLU A 60 4.83 -17.23 -14.67
N ASP A 61 3.68 -17.80 -14.28
CA ASP A 61 3.30 -18.14 -12.90
C ASP A 61 3.30 -16.97 -11.91
N LEU A 62 3.40 -15.72 -12.37
CA LEU A 62 3.39 -14.53 -11.52
C LEU A 62 1.95 -14.13 -11.17
N VAL A 63 1.72 -13.74 -9.92
CA VAL A 63 0.47 -13.12 -9.46
C VAL A 63 0.83 -11.91 -8.61
N LEU A 64 0.25 -10.75 -8.89
CA LEU A 64 0.39 -9.58 -8.01
C LEU A 64 -0.78 -9.50 -7.04
N ILE A 65 -0.50 -9.17 -5.78
CA ILE A 65 -1.53 -9.00 -4.77
C ILE A 65 -1.33 -7.65 -4.09
N GLY A 66 -2.29 -6.74 -4.29
CA GLY A 66 -2.28 -5.43 -3.66
C GLY A 66 -2.81 -5.48 -2.24
N ILE A 67 -2.07 -4.92 -1.29
CA ILE A 67 -2.51 -4.73 0.09
C ILE A 67 -3.20 -3.36 0.18
N LYS A 68 -4.43 -3.31 0.73
CA LYS A 68 -5.20 -2.06 0.83
C LYS A 68 -4.48 -0.99 1.68
N THR A 69 -4.76 0.29 1.44
CA THR A 69 -5.66 0.85 0.40
C THR A 69 -4.91 1.23 -0.88
N ARG A 70 -3.71 1.78 -0.77
CA ARG A 70 -2.92 2.32 -1.90
C ARG A 70 -2.10 1.26 -2.66
N GLY A 71 -1.86 0.09 -2.06
CA GLY A 71 -1.21 -1.03 -2.77
C GLY A 71 -2.05 -1.58 -3.93
N ILE A 72 -3.38 -1.40 -3.93
CA ILE A 72 -4.26 -1.84 -5.03
C ILE A 72 -4.04 -1.00 -6.30
N PRO A 73 -4.16 0.34 -6.29
CA PRO A 73 -3.81 1.16 -7.45
C PRO A 73 -2.38 0.88 -7.96
N LEU A 74 -1.40 0.77 -7.06
CA LEU A 74 -0.02 0.44 -7.44
C LEU A 74 0.07 -0.92 -8.15
N THR A 75 -0.68 -1.93 -7.68
CA THR A 75 -0.74 -3.25 -8.32
C THR A 75 -1.26 -3.16 -9.75
N LYS A 76 -2.30 -2.37 -10.00
CA LYS A 76 -2.84 -2.16 -11.35
C LYS A 76 -1.83 -1.48 -12.26
N ARG A 77 -1.18 -0.42 -11.78
CA ARG A 77 -0.10 0.26 -12.53
C ARG A 77 1.04 -0.69 -12.87
N LEU A 78 1.47 -1.54 -11.93
CA LEU A 78 2.50 -2.55 -12.16
C LEU A 78 2.05 -3.62 -13.17
N GLN A 79 0.80 -4.10 -13.08
CA GLN A 79 0.23 -5.04 -14.05
C GLN A 79 0.29 -4.45 -15.47
N GLU A 80 -0.10 -3.19 -15.64
CA GLU A 80 -0.05 -2.50 -16.93
C GLU A 80 1.39 -2.37 -17.45
N LYS A 81 2.35 -1.96 -16.61
CA LYS A 81 3.76 -1.86 -16.99
C LYS A 81 4.34 -3.22 -17.39
N ILE A 82 4.07 -4.26 -16.61
CA ILE A 82 4.54 -5.62 -16.93
C ILE A 82 3.90 -6.11 -18.24
N SER A 83 2.62 -5.81 -18.47
CA SER A 83 1.95 -6.14 -19.73
C SER A 83 2.56 -5.42 -20.93
N GLN A 84 3.04 -4.19 -20.75
CA GLN A 84 3.76 -3.44 -21.80
C GLN A 84 5.15 -4.03 -22.08
N ILE A 85 5.83 -4.56 -21.06
CA ILE A 85 7.18 -5.13 -21.16
C ILE A 85 7.14 -6.53 -21.80
N GLU A 86 6.27 -7.41 -21.31
CA GLU A 86 6.27 -8.83 -21.65
C GLU A 86 5.17 -9.23 -22.65
N GLY A 87 4.22 -8.33 -22.94
CA GLY A 87 3.09 -8.63 -23.81
C GLY A 87 2.06 -9.60 -23.22
N ILE A 88 2.09 -9.80 -21.89
CA ILE A 88 1.18 -10.71 -21.17
C ILE A 88 0.43 -9.98 -20.06
N SER A 89 -0.82 -10.38 -19.81
CA SER A 89 -1.57 -9.90 -18.65
C SER A 89 -1.39 -10.87 -17.49
N ILE A 90 -0.74 -10.41 -16.43
CA ILE A 90 -0.55 -11.20 -15.21
C ILE A 90 -1.79 -11.09 -14.31
N PRO A 91 -2.23 -12.17 -13.64
CA PRO A 91 -3.34 -12.10 -12.71
C PRO A 91 -3.05 -11.18 -11.52
N THR A 92 -4.10 -10.53 -11.02
CA THR A 92 -4.06 -9.68 -9.83
C THR A 92 -5.09 -10.13 -8.79
N GLY A 93 -4.82 -9.80 -7.53
CA GLY A 93 -5.76 -9.96 -6.41
C GLY A 93 -5.58 -8.85 -5.40
N GLU A 94 -6.48 -8.78 -4.42
CA GLU A 94 -6.43 -7.74 -3.38
C GLU A 94 -6.63 -8.35 -1.99
N LEU A 95 -5.93 -7.79 -1.01
CA LEU A 95 -6.06 -8.12 0.41
C LEU A 95 -6.45 -6.89 1.20
N ASP A 96 -7.58 -7.00 1.91
CA ASP A 96 -8.04 -6.02 2.87
C ASP A 96 -7.60 -6.44 4.26
N ILE A 97 -6.50 -5.85 4.71
CA ILE A 97 -5.94 -6.06 6.04
C ILE A 97 -6.08 -4.75 6.74
N THR A 98 -6.87 -4.74 7.81
CA THR A 98 -6.90 -3.58 8.69
C THR A 98 -6.20 -3.97 9.98
N LEU A 99 -5.36 -3.09 10.49
CA LEU A 99 -4.95 -3.19 11.87
C LEU A 99 -6.22 -3.09 12.73
N TYR A 100 -6.53 -4.14 13.49
CA TYR A 100 -7.63 -4.15 14.47
C TYR A 100 -7.43 -2.95 15.42
N ARG A 101 -8.42 -2.19 15.89
CA ARG A 101 -9.86 -2.13 15.67
C ARG A 101 -10.26 -0.67 15.91
N ASP A 102 -11.06 -0.10 15.02
CA ASP A 102 -11.63 1.24 15.11
C ASP A 102 -10.58 2.37 15.10
N ASP A 103 -10.94 3.48 14.46
CA ASP A 103 -10.09 4.64 14.32
C ASP A 103 -9.40 5.04 15.63
N LEU A 104 -8.12 5.44 15.52
CA LEU A 104 -7.56 6.52 16.34
C LEU A 104 -7.67 6.33 17.86
N GLU A 105 -6.61 5.84 18.52
CA GLU A 105 -6.15 6.47 19.79
C GLU A 105 -4.94 5.79 20.42
N LYS A 106 -4.57 4.56 20.02
CA LYS A 106 -3.42 3.88 20.63
C LYS A 106 -2.64 3.09 19.59
N VAL A 107 -1.61 3.71 19.00
CA VAL A 107 -0.44 2.93 18.55
C VAL A 107 0.33 2.55 19.81
N THR A 108 -0.24 1.64 20.59
CA THR A 108 0.54 0.77 21.46
C THR A 108 1.11 -0.32 20.57
N THR A 109 2.39 -0.58 20.73
CA THR A 109 3.29 -1.48 19.99
C THR A 109 2.88 -2.97 19.93
N ASP A 110 1.63 -3.31 20.25
CA ASP A 110 1.23 -4.65 20.70
C ASP A 110 0.00 -5.26 19.99
N GLU A 111 -0.54 -4.65 18.92
CA GLU A 111 -1.74 -5.22 18.27
C GLU A 111 -1.46 -5.74 16.85
N ASP A 112 -1.90 -6.97 16.60
CA ASP A 112 -1.72 -7.71 15.34
C ASP A 112 -2.73 -7.26 14.27
N PRO A 113 -2.32 -7.16 12.99
CA PRO A 113 -3.25 -6.89 11.89
C PRO A 113 -4.28 -8.01 11.73
N GLU A 114 -5.53 -7.64 11.45
CA GLU A 114 -6.61 -8.57 11.15
C GLU A 114 -7.01 -8.49 9.67
N ILE A 115 -7.30 -9.64 9.07
CA ILE A 115 -7.77 -9.75 7.68
C ILE A 115 -9.27 -9.49 7.68
N LYS A 116 -9.72 -8.40 7.06
CA LYS A 116 -11.15 -8.09 6.89
C LYS A 116 -11.77 -8.73 5.65
N GLY A 117 -10.96 -9.01 4.63
CA GLY A 117 -11.40 -9.67 3.42
C GLY A 117 -10.31 -9.84 2.37
N SER A 118 -10.58 -10.67 1.37
CA SER A 118 -9.69 -10.92 0.24
C SER A 118 -10.48 -11.07 -1.05
N SER A 119 -10.03 -10.47 -2.13
CA SER A 119 -10.57 -10.66 -3.49
C SER A 119 -9.50 -11.31 -4.37
N ILE A 120 -9.22 -12.58 -4.08
CA ILE A 120 -8.25 -13.38 -4.84
C ILE A 120 -9.00 -14.51 -5.53
N ASN A 121 -9.28 -14.32 -6.82
CA ASN A 121 -10.02 -15.28 -7.65
C ASN A 121 -9.09 -16.15 -8.51
N VAL A 122 -7.83 -16.30 -8.09
CA VAL A 122 -6.77 -17.00 -8.83
C VAL A 122 -6.19 -18.10 -7.94
N ASP A 123 -5.95 -19.29 -8.50
CA ASP A 123 -5.26 -20.35 -7.76
C ASP A 123 -3.80 -19.95 -7.52
N LEU A 124 -3.43 -19.81 -6.25
CA LEU A 124 -2.08 -19.45 -5.83
C LEU A 124 -1.13 -20.65 -5.77
N LYS A 125 -1.61 -21.88 -5.96
CA LYS A 125 -0.79 -23.09 -5.86
C LYS A 125 0.37 -23.05 -6.86
N LYS A 126 1.60 -23.19 -6.34
CA LYS A 126 2.86 -23.12 -7.11
C LYS A 126 3.12 -21.79 -7.85
N LYS A 127 2.29 -20.76 -7.64
CA LYS A 127 2.51 -19.42 -8.21
C LYS A 127 3.57 -18.64 -7.45
N LYS A 128 4.24 -17.72 -8.15
CA LYS A 128 5.13 -16.70 -7.59
C LYS A 128 4.26 -15.49 -7.26
N VAL A 129 3.99 -15.28 -5.98
CA VAL A 129 3.14 -14.18 -5.51
C VAL A 129 4.02 -12.98 -5.18
N VAL A 130 3.68 -11.80 -5.69
CA VAL A 130 4.31 -10.53 -5.29
C VAL A 130 3.27 -9.70 -4.56
N LEU A 131 3.46 -9.54 -3.25
CA LEU A 131 2.70 -8.60 -2.43
C LEU A 131 3.13 -7.17 -2.76
N ILE A 132 2.17 -6.27 -2.95
CA ILE A 132 2.41 -4.87 -3.29
C ILE A 132 1.82 -3.97 -2.20
N ASP A 133 2.67 -3.12 -1.63
CA ASP A 133 2.31 -2.15 -0.60
C ASP A 133 2.86 -0.74 -0.94
N ASP A 134 2.30 0.30 -0.36
CA ASP A 134 2.77 1.67 -0.60
C ASP A 134 4.02 1.99 0.23
N VAL A 135 4.00 1.71 1.54
CA VAL A 135 5.09 2.04 2.47
C VAL A 135 5.41 0.86 3.40
N LEU A 136 6.64 0.36 3.32
CA LEU A 136 7.15 -0.62 4.27
C LEU A 136 7.71 0.05 5.53
N TYR A 137 7.01 -0.16 6.66
CA TYR A 137 7.39 0.35 7.99
C TYR A 137 7.76 -0.79 8.97
N THR A 138 6.94 -1.11 9.97
CA THR A 138 7.28 -2.15 10.98
C THR A 138 7.33 -3.57 10.40
N GLY A 139 6.61 -3.80 9.30
CA GLY A 139 6.46 -5.11 8.64
C GLY A 139 5.21 -5.89 9.05
N ARG A 140 4.43 -5.41 10.03
CA ARG A 140 3.25 -6.14 10.53
C ARG A 140 2.18 -6.36 9.47
N THR A 141 1.86 -5.35 8.66
CA THR A 141 0.90 -5.47 7.55
C THR A 141 1.32 -6.57 6.57
N VAL A 142 2.61 -6.61 6.22
CA VAL A 142 3.15 -7.64 5.32
C VAL A 142 3.07 -9.03 5.95
N ARG A 143 3.36 -9.17 7.25
CA ARG A 143 3.21 -10.46 7.96
C ARG A 143 1.78 -10.98 7.81
N ALA A 144 0.77 -10.16 8.13
CA ALA A 144 -0.62 -10.55 7.98
C ALA A 144 -0.99 -10.86 6.52
N ALA A 145 -0.40 -10.16 5.55
CA ALA A 145 -0.62 -10.45 4.14
C ALA A 145 -0.03 -11.80 3.73
N MET A 146 1.15 -12.14 4.25
CA MET A 146 1.75 -13.47 4.04
C MET A 146 0.86 -14.57 4.62
N ASP A 147 0.34 -14.36 5.84
CA ASP A 147 -0.58 -15.31 6.48
C ASP A 147 -1.86 -15.48 5.66
N ALA A 148 -2.48 -14.38 5.20
CA ALA A 148 -3.66 -14.41 4.34
C ALA A 148 -3.43 -15.19 3.03
N VAL A 149 -2.29 -14.95 2.38
CA VAL A 149 -1.90 -15.68 1.16
C VAL A 149 -1.75 -17.18 1.44
N MET A 150 -1.15 -17.54 2.58
CA MET A 150 -0.99 -18.92 2.99
C MET A 150 -2.30 -19.58 3.42
N ASP A 151 -3.29 -18.84 3.90
CA ASP A 151 -4.62 -19.39 4.18
C ASP A 151 -5.38 -19.70 2.88
N ILE A 152 -5.19 -18.88 1.85
CA ILE A 152 -5.86 -19.02 0.54
C ILE A 152 -5.22 -20.13 -0.31
N GLY A 153 -3.89 -20.28 -0.27
CA GLY A 153 -3.21 -21.23 -1.13
C GLY A 153 -1.80 -21.60 -0.69
N ARG A 154 -1.04 -22.22 -1.59
CA ARG A 154 0.35 -22.64 -1.36
C ARG A 154 1.23 -22.15 -2.51
N PRO A 155 1.62 -20.86 -2.51
CA PRO A 155 2.53 -20.32 -3.51
C PRO A 155 3.90 -21.01 -3.44
N SER A 156 4.60 -21.03 -4.57
CA SER A 156 5.99 -21.49 -4.63
C SER A 156 6.95 -20.47 -4.01
N GLN A 157 6.58 -19.19 -4.08
CA GLN A 157 7.33 -18.08 -3.51
C GLN A 157 6.39 -16.92 -3.18
N ILE A 158 6.68 -16.21 -2.08
CA ILE A 158 6.09 -14.90 -1.78
C ILE A 158 7.22 -13.88 -1.81
N GLN A 159 7.03 -12.82 -2.57
CA GLN A 159 7.94 -11.68 -2.72
C GLN A 159 7.20 -10.41 -2.28
N LEU A 160 7.95 -9.35 -2.00
CA LEU A 160 7.40 -8.05 -1.60
C LEU A 160 7.93 -6.91 -2.46
N GLY A 161 7.03 -6.18 -3.11
CA GLY A 161 7.33 -4.92 -3.78
C GLY A 161 6.68 -3.75 -3.05
N VAL A 162 7.46 -2.71 -2.76
CA VAL A 162 6.96 -1.48 -2.13
C VAL A 162 7.42 -0.23 -2.85
N LEU A 163 6.58 0.80 -2.87
CA LEU A 163 6.98 2.09 -3.41
C LEU A 163 8.04 2.74 -2.52
N VAL A 164 7.84 2.73 -1.20
CA VAL A 164 8.75 3.33 -0.23
C VAL A 164 9.16 2.33 0.85
N ASP A 165 10.45 2.27 1.13
CA ASP A 165 10.99 1.67 2.35
C ASP A 165 11.44 2.77 3.29
N ARG A 166 10.81 2.89 4.47
CA ARG A 166 11.14 3.93 5.47
C ARG A 166 11.97 3.45 6.66
N GLY A 167 12.40 2.19 6.67
CA GLY A 167 13.10 1.56 7.80
C GLY A 167 12.22 1.25 9.02
N HIS A 168 12.85 1.15 10.20
CA HIS A 168 12.20 0.86 11.50
C HIS A 168 11.45 -0.46 11.56
N ARG A 169 12.12 -1.54 11.13
CA ARG A 169 11.56 -2.89 11.17
C ARG A 169 11.42 -3.39 12.59
N GLU A 170 10.24 -3.93 12.89
CA GLU A 170 9.97 -4.70 14.11
C GLU A 170 9.94 -6.21 13.82
N LEU A 171 9.77 -6.58 12.55
CA LEU A 171 9.82 -7.95 12.06
C LEU A 171 10.96 -8.11 11.04
N PRO A 172 11.55 -9.31 10.91
CA PRO A 172 12.65 -9.58 9.96
C PRO A 172 12.14 -9.67 8.51
N ILE A 173 11.43 -8.65 8.05
CA ILE A 173 10.79 -8.55 6.74
C ILE A 173 11.52 -7.48 5.93
N ARG A 174 11.91 -7.85 4.70
CA ARG A 174 12.54 -6.97 3.73
C ARG A 174 11.79 -7.05 2.40
N ALA A 175 11.68 -5.92 1.72
CA ALA A 175 11.17 -5.89 0.36
C ALA A 175 12.21 -6.41 -0.64
N ASP A 176 11.73 -7.17 -1.62
CA ASP A 176 12.47 -7.61 -2.79
C ASP A 176 12.64 -6.47 -3.81
N TYR A 177 11.63 -5.61 -3.91
CA TYR A 177 11.58 -4.48 -4.86
C TYR A 177 11.22 -3.21 -4.10
N VAL A 178 12.03 -2.17 -4.27
CA VAL A 178 11.86 -0.90 -3.55
C VAL A 178 11.94 0.26 -4.52
N GLY A 179 10.90 1.10 -4.54
CA GLY A 179 10.87 2.33 -5.34
C GLY A 179 11.83 3.40 -4.80
N LYS A 180 11.86 3.62 -3.49
CA LYS A 180 12.86 4.48 -2.84
C LYS A 180 13.07 4.08 -1.38
N ASN A 181 14.33 4.04 -0.97
CA ASN A 181 14.69 3.94 0.45
C ASN A 181 14.78 5.36 1.03
N ILE A 182 14.09 5.60 2.13
CA ILE A 182 13.98 6.91 2.76
C ILE A 182 14.31 6.75 4.25
N PRO A 183 15.50 7.20 4.71
CA PRO A 183 15.78 7.22 6.13
C PRO A 183 14.82 8.20 6.80
N THR A 184 14.11 7.75 7.84
CA THR A 184 13.16 8.57 8.61
C THR A 184 13.47 8.47 10.10
N SER A 185 13.00 9.43 10.90
CA SER A 185 12.85 9.25 12.36
C SER A 185 11.53 8.54 12.70
N GLU A 186 11.34 8.14 13.95
CA GLU A 186 10.06 7.58 14.43
C GLU A 186 8.92 8.62 14.45
N GLU A 187 9.26 9.91 14.62
CA GLU A 187 8.32 11.03 14.62
C GLU A 187 7.90 11.47 13.22
N GLU A 188 8.66 11.07 12.21
CA GLU A 188 8.35 11.35 10.82
C GLU A 188 7.33 10.35 10.24
N ILE A 189 6.47 10.85 9.36
CA ILE A 189 5.41 10.08 8.71
C ILE A 189 5.57 10.24 7.20
N VAL A 190 5.65 9.11 6.50
CA VAL A 190 5.59 9.06 5.04
C VAL A 190 4.13 8.94 4.63
N VAL A 191 3.68 9.86 3.77
CA VAL A 191 2.34 9.84 3.18
C VAL A 191 2.50 9.68 1.69
N VAL A 192 1.78 8.71 1.12
CA VAL A 192 1.68 8.49 -0.31
C VAL A 192 0.32 9.00 -0.75
N HIS A 193 0.28 9.84 -1.77
CA HIS A 193 -0.93 10.23 -2.48
C HIS A 193 -0.88 9.64 -3.89
N LEU A 194 -1.98 9.03 -4.31
CA LEU A 194 -2.14 8.47 -5.65
C LEU A 194 -3.34 9.13 -6.33
N GLN A 195 -3.22 9.43 -7.62
CA GLN A 195 -4.29 10.07 -8.38
C GLN A 195 -5.65 9.33 -8.27
N GLU A 196 -5.63 8.00 -8.18
CA GLU A 196 -6.85 7.18 -8.09
C GLU A 196 -7.57 7.26 -6.74
N SER A 197 -6.90 7.73 -5.69
CA SER A 197 -7.41 7.73 -4.32
C SER A 197 -7.48 9.12 -3.69
N ASP A 198 -6.60 10.03 -4.09
CA ASP A 198 -6.31 11.27 -3.36
C ASP A 198 -6.37 12.54 -4.23
N ASP A 199 -6.62 12.42 -5.55
CA ASP A 199 -6.54 13.50 -6.55
C ASP A 199 -5.19 14.24 -6.62
N GLU A 200 -4.15 13.70 -5.97
CA GLU A 200 -2.76 14.15 -5.96
C GLU A 200 -1.81 12.97 -6.23
N GLU A 201 -0.63 13.25 -6.78
CA GLU A 201 0.40 12.24 -7.07
C GLU A 201 1.75 12.68 -6.49
N GLU A 202 2.00 12.30 -5.25
CA GLU A 202 3.28 12.56 -4.58
C GLU A 202 3.51 11.62 -3.39
N VAL A 203 4.77 11.48 -3.01
CA VAL A 203 5.16 10.98 -1.69
C VAL A 203 5.76 12.11 -0.90
N SER A 204 5.26 12.33 0.30
CA SER A 204 5.65 13.45 1.17
C SER A 204 6.04 12.98 2.56
N LEU A 205 7.00 13.68 3.16
CA LEU A 205 7.42 13.50 4.54
C LEU A 205 6.76 14.55 5.42
N TYR A 206 6.15 14.10 6.50
CA TYR A 206 5.53 14.92 7.52
C TYR A 206 6.24 14.72 8.85
N GLU A 207 6.21 15.74 9.69
CA GLU A 207 6.75 15.74 11.06
C GLU A 207 5.64 16.18 12.01
N LYS A 208 5.54 15.53 13.17
CA LYS A 208 4.60 15.89 14.24
C LYS A 208 4.90 17.24 14.87
#